data_AF-A0A923WWM5-F1
#
_entry.id   AF-A0A923WWM5-F1
#
_cell.length_a   1.000
_cell.length_b   1.000
_cell.length_c   1.000
_cell.angle_alpha   90.00
_cell.angle_beta   90.00
_cell.angle_gamma   90.00
#
_symmetry.space_group_name_H-M   'P 1'
#
loop_
_entity.id
_entity.type
_entity.pdbx_description
1 polymer ?
#
loop_
_entity_poly.entity_id
_entity_poly.type
_entity_poly.pdbx_seq_one_letter_code
_entity_poly.pdbx_strand_id
1 'polypeptide(L)' 'MADATHTETVVRLLLVEDETKLAMIIAKALTGQGYAVDVATRGDEA' A
#
# COMPACT_ATOMS: atom_id res chain seq x y z
N MET A 1 1.35 34.19 -6.21
CA MET A 1 0.70 32.87 -6.28
C MET A 1 1.72 31.90 -6.85
N ALA A 2 2.41 31.14 -6.00
CA ALA A 2 3.37 30.13 -6.43
C ALA A 2 2.72 28.76 -6.24
N ASP A 3 2.49 28.09 -7.37
CA ASP A 3 2.03 26.71 -7.46
C ASP A 3 3.22 25.80 -7.16
N ALA A 4 3.29 25.26 -5.94
CA ALA A 4 4.25 24.25 -5.56
C ALA A 4 3.73 22.91 -6.09
N THR A 5 4.21 22.52 -7.27
CA THR A 5 3.99 21.19 -7.83
C THR A 5 4.49 20.15 -6.83
N HIS A 6 3.57 19.54 -6.09
CA HIS A 6 3.87 18.35 -5.30
C HIS A 6 4.19 17.25 -6.29
N THR A 7 5.47 16.88 -6.40
CA THR A 7 5.86 15.64 -7.06
C THR A 7 5.35 14.50 -6.21
N GLU A 8 4.12 14.05 -6.48
CA GLU A 8 3.48 12.93 -5.80
C GLU A 8 4.36 11.69 -6.02
N THR A 9 5.22 11.40 -5.03
CA THR A 9 6.05 10.22 -5.08
C THR A 9 5.09 9.06 -4.85
N VAL A 10 4.73 8.35 -5.92
CA VAL A 10 3.87 7.17 -5.82
C VAL A 10 4.69 6.09 -5.12
N VAL A 11 4.57 6.03 -3.79
CA VAL A 11 5.23 5.01 -2.97
C VAL A 11 4.45 3.72 -3.11
N ARG A 12 5.16 2.65 -3.51
CA ARG A 12 4.62 1.30 -3.63
C ARG A 12 5.03 0.47 -2.41
N LEU A 13 4.05 -0.19 -1.79
CA LEU A 13 4.19 -0.95 -0.56
C LEU A 13 3.95 -2.43 -0.83
N LEU A 14 4.77 -3.28 -0.20
CA LEU A 14 4.53 -4.72 -0.11
C LEU A 14 4.04 -5.03 1.30
N LEU A 15 2.82 -5.56 1.42
CA LEU A 15 2.24 -6.03 2.66
C LEU A 15 2.39 -7.54 2.76
N VAL A 16 3.13 -8.02 3.76
CA VAL A 16 3.23 -9.44 4.09
C VAL A 16 2.44 -9.69 5.36
N GLU A 17 1.33 -10.42 5.25
CA GLU A 17 0.41 -10.68 6.37
C GLU A 17 -0.26 -12.05 6.16
N ASP A 18 -0.10 -12.96 7.13
CA ASP A 18 -0.54 -14.36 7.00
C ASP A 18 -2.05 -14.54 7.23
N GLU A 19 -2.70 -13.61 7.93
CA GLU A 19 -4.14 -13.61 8.12
C GLU A 19 -4.85 -12.83 6.99
N THR A 20 -5.55 -13.55 6.11
CA THR A 20 -6.14 -12.97 4.89
C THR A 20 -7.11 -11.82 5.17
N LYS A 21 -7.93 -11.88 6.23
CA LYS A 21 -8.90 -10.79 6.48
C LYS A 21 -8.19 -9.52 6.93
N LEU A 22 -7.20 -9.63 7.82
CA LEU A 22 -6.37 -8.52 8.26
C LEU A 22 -5.57 -7.93 7.09
N ALA A 23 -4.95 -8.77 6.25
CA ALA A 23 -4.24 -8.34 5.06
C ALA A 23 -5.13 -7.47 4.15
N MET A 24 -6.37 -7.91 3.91
CA MET A 24 -7.33 -7.18 3.07
C MET A 24 -7.80 -5.87 3.70
N ILE A 25 -7.99 -5.83 5.04
CA ILE A 25 -8.36 -4.59 5.75
C ILE A 25 -7.23 -3.56 5.66
N ILE A 26 -5.99 -3.98 5.89
CA ILE A 26 -4.81 -3.11 5.84
C ILE A 26 -4.59 -2.60 4.41
N ALA A 27 -4.60 -3.49 3.42
CA ALA A 27 -4.43 -3.11 2.01
C ALA A 27 -5.51 -2.10 1.57
N LYS A 28 -6.77 -2.32 1.95
CA LYS A 28 -7.86 -1.38 1.65
C LYS A 28 -7.62 0.00 2.28
N ALA A 29 -7.17 0.06 3.52
CA ALA A 29 -6.90 1.31 4.22
C ALA A 29 -5.72 2.08 3.58
N LEU A 30 -4.64 1.39 3.23
CA LEU A 30 -3.46 1.97 2.60
C LEU A 30 -3.76 2.46 1.18
N THR A 31 -4.46 1.67 0.37
CA THR A 31 -4.91 2.11 -0.95
C THR A 31 -5.85 3.32 -0.85
N GLY A 32 -6.70 3.37 0.19
CA GLY A 32 -7.54 4.53 0.49
C GLY A 32 -6.77 5.81 0.84
N GLN A 33 -5.49 5.70 1.21
CA GLN A 33 -4.58 6.82 1.44
C GLN A 33 -3.73 7.19 0.21
N GLY A 34 -3.92 6.50 -0.93
CA GLY A 34 -3.21 6.77 -2.18
C GLY A 34 -1.95 5.94 -2.40
N TYR A 35 -1.65 4.96 -1.54
CA TYR A 35 -0.53 4.05 -1.75
C TYR A 35 -0.87 2.97 -2.79
N ALA A 36 0.10 2.61 -3.62
CA ALA A 36 0.03 1.38 -4.42
C ALA A 36 0.47 0.20 -3.54
N VAL A 37 -0.37 -0.81 -3.35
CA VAL A 37 -0.10 -1.92 -2.41
C VAL A 37 -0.16 -3.27 -3.12
N ASP A 38 0.89 -4.06 -2.99
CA ASP A 38 0.92 -5.50 -3.31
C ASP A 38 0.79 -6.30 -2.00
N VAL A 39 0.08 -7.43 -2.03
CA VAL A 39 -0.18 -8.25 -0.84
C VAL A 39 0.37 -9.66 -1.05
N ALA A 40 1.16 -10.12 -0.09
CA ALA A 40 1.64 -11.49 0.03
C ALA A 40 1.08 -12.10 1.33
N THR A 41 0.52 -13.30 1.25
CA THR A 41 -0.01 -14.00 2.43
C THR A 41 0.99 -14.95 3.07
N ARG A 42 2.15 -15.09 2.45
CA ARG A 42 3.27 -15.87 2.95
C ARG A 42 4.57 -15.16 2.63
N GLY A 43 5.59 -15.37 3.46
CA GLY A 43 6.89 -14.73 3.27
C GLY A 43 7.63 -15.15 1.99
N ASP A 44 7.26 -16.28 1.37
CA ASP A 44 7.83 -16.75 0.10
C ASP A 44 7.07 -16.27 -1.15
N GLU A 45 5.93 -15.59 -0.95
CA GLU A 45 5.17 -14.88 -1.99
C GLU A 45 5.60 -13.40 -2.12
N ALA A 46 6.43 -12.94 -1.18
CA ALA A 46 6.89 -11.56 -1.02
C ALA A 46 8.07 -11.20 -1.94
#